data_AF-X6LBT6-F1
#
_entry.id   AF-X6LBT6-F1
#
_cell.length_a   1.000
_cell.length_b   1.000
_cell.length_c   1.000
_cell.angle_alpha   90.00
_cell.angle_beta   90.00
_cell.angle_gamma   90.00
#
_symmetry.space_group_name_H-M   'P 1'
#
loop_
_entity.id
_entity.type
_entity.pdbx_description
1 polymer ?
#
loop_
_entity_poly.entity_id
_entity_poly.type
_entity_poly.pdbx_seq_one_letter_code
_entity_poly.pdbx_strand_id
1 'polypeptide(L)'
;MLFYILLILFWVIESPDNKFFVRYVFCSILNNFFILVKKEFIDFERKKNVNATIIEEEIQKIIQQWIRTLKIKLGWIQDFDKLIIKYVTNYFMFEIFRSSSKLLNTLTGHTRCVWSIDYSAFDNNQFICSGSSDNTVRVWDIENSNQIESFHGHSSTVFCVKFSPYHYYNNCLNVICSSAYDKTIRFWDFKHDRQLKLFNNHTQWTSVVDIYVLDLVI
;
A
#
# COMPACT_ATOMS: atom_id res chain seq x y z
N MET A 1 21.15 19.20 -24.69
CA MET A 1 20.33 18.64 -23.60
C MET A 1 20.77 19.12 -22.21
N LEU A 2 22.06 19.10 -21.86
CA LEU A 2 22.57 19.72 -20.62
C LEU A 2 22.38 21.26 -20.55
N PHE A 3 22.39 21.94 -21.69
CA PHE A 3 22.24 23.41 -21.76
C PHE A 3 20.83 23.90 -21.39
N TYR A 4 19.79 23.11 -21.68
CA TYR A 4 18.39 23.44 -21.30
C TYR A 4 18.12 23.21 -19.81
N ILE A 5 18.84 22.27 -19.18
CA ILE A 5 18.72 21.96 -17.75
C ILE A 5 19.39 23.06 -16.90
N LEU A 6 20.53 23.59 -17.37
CA LEU A 6 21.19 24.76 -16.76
C LEU A 6 20.37 26.05 -16.89
N LEU A 7 19.65 26.24 -18.00
CA LEU A 7 18.78 27.40 -18.18
C LEU A 7 17.57 27.41 -17.21
N ILE A 8 17.02 26.23 -16.92
CA ILE A 8 15.91 26.07 -15.95
C ILE A 8 16.41 26.26 -14.51
N LEU A 9 17.65 25.82 -14.21
CA LEU A 9 18.30 26.07 -12.93
C LEU A 9 18.60 27.56 -12.71
N PHE A 10 18.94 28.31 -13.76
CA PHE A 10 19.25 29.75 -13.66
C PHE A 10 17.99 30.61 -13.46
N TRP A 11 16.83 30.21 -14.01
CA TRP A 11 15.58 30.96 -13.90
C TRP A 11 14.80 30.72 -12.59
N VAL A 12 15.14 29.65 -11.86
CA VAL A 12 14.48 29.27 -10.60
C VAL A 12 15.06 30.01 -9.38
N ILE A 13 16.18 30.72 -9.55
CA ILE A 13 16.90 31.39 -8.45
C ILE A 13 16.30 32.79 -8.11
N GLU A 14 15.39 33.34 -8.91
CA GLU A 14 14.95 34.75 -8.76
C GLU A 14 13.45 35.01 -8.49
N SER A 15 12.64 34.01 -8.10
CA SER A 15 11.21 34.30 -7.82
C SER A 15 10.70 33.69 -6.50
N PRO A 16 10.61 34.51 -5.43
CA PRO A 16 10.12 34.06 -4.11
C PRO A 16 8.66 33.62 -4.09
N ASP A 17 7.86 33.99 -5.09
CA ASP A 17 6.39 33.92 -5.00
C ASP A 17 5.74 32.78 -5.81
N ASN A 18 6.50 31.98 -6.56
CA ASN A 18 5.95 31.01 -7.51
C ASN A 18 5.90 29.56 -6.99
N LYS A 19 5.04 29.30 -5.99
CA LYS A 19 4.82 27.95 -5.40
C LYS A 19 4.41 26.86 -6.40
N PHE A 20 3.73 27.22 -7.50
CA PHE A 20 3.34 26.26 -8.55
C PHE A 20 4.52 25.83 -9.45
N PHE A 21 5.49 26.72 -9.67
CA PHE A 21 6.62 26.47 -10.56
C PHE A 21 7.67 25.56 -9.90
N VAL A 22 7.85 25.68 -8.58
CA VAL A 22 8.69 24.79 -7.78
C VAL A 22 8.26 23.32 -7.95
N ARG A 23 6.95 23.04 -8.01
CA ARG A 23 6.43 21.67 -8.14
C ARG A 23 6.76 21.03 -9.50
N TYR A 24 6.73 21.81 -10.59
CA TYR A 24 7.02 21.31 -11.94
C TYR A 24 8.51 21.09 -12.16
N VAL A 25 9.34 22.03 -11.68
CA VAL A 25 10.81 21.90 -11.71
C VAL A 25 11.27 20.76 -10.81
N PHE A 26 10.67 20.61 -9.63
CA PHE A 26 10.92 19.48 -8.73
C PHE A 26 10.61 18.13 -9.39
N CYS A 27 9.44 18.00 -10.04
CA CYS A 27 9.10 16.78 -10.80
C CYS A 27 10.08 16.50 -11.94
N SER A 28 10.55 17.53 -12.67
CA SER A 28 11.48 17.36 -13.79
C SER A 28 12.92 17.03 -13.33
N ILE A 29 13.36 17.63 -12.22
CA ILE A 29 14.62 17.29 -11.56
C ILE A 29 14.56 15.85 -11.04
N LEU A 30 13.47 15.45 -10.37
CA LEU A 30 13.24 14.08 -9.93
C LEU A 30 13.22 13.10 -11.10
N ASN A 31 12.58 13.43 -12.22
CA ASN A 31 12.50 12.51 -13.35
C ASN A 31 13.86 12.27 -14.03
N ASN A 32 14.68 13.31 -14.18
CA ASN A 32 16.06 13.17 -14.68
C ASN A 32 16.98 12.51 -13.65
N PHE A 33 16.78 12.79 -12.36
CA PHE A 33 17.42 12.09 -11.25
C PHE A 33 17.10 10.59 -11.31
N PHE A 34 15.84 10.21 -11.54
CA PHE A 34 15.41 8.82 -11.68
C PHE A 34 16.07 8.09 -12.84
N ILE A 35 16.25 8.74 -14.00
CA ILE A 35 16.95 8.14 -15.15
C ILE A 35 18.41 7.83 -14.81
N LEU A 36 19.09 8.74 -14.09
CA LEU A 36 20.49 8.56 -13.71
C LEU A 36 20.65 7.46 -12.66
N VAL A 37 19.79 7.46 -11.64
CA VAL A 37 19.85 6.45 -10.57
C VAL A 37 19.47 5.07 -11.08
N LYS A 38 18.54 4.96 -12.04
CA LYS A 38 18.20 3.68 -12.70
C LYS A 38 19.43 3.02 -13.34
N LYS A 39 20.39 3.79 -13.85
CA LYS A 39 21.61 3.26 -14.48
C LYS A 39 22.60 2.71 -13.46
N GLU A 40 22.83 3.41 -12.35
CA GLU A 40 23.69 2.92 -11.25
C GLU A 40 23.03 1.76 -10.49
N PHE A 41 21.70 1.72 -10.46
CA PHE A 41 20.90 0.67 -9.81
C PHE A 41 20.93 -0.66 -10.57
N ILE A 42 21.01 -0.67 -11.91
CA ILE A 42 21.19 -1.91 -12.69
C ILE A 42 22.50 -2.63 -12.31
N ASP A 43 23.54 -1.89 -11.96
CA ASP A 43 24.79 -2.47 -11.45
C ASP A 43 24.66 -2.95 -10.00
N PHE A 44 23.76 -2.36 -9.21
CA PHE A 44 23.42 -2.79 -7.86
C PHE A 44 22.60 -4.09 -7.82
N GLU A 45 21.60 -4.26 -8.69
CA GLU A 45 20.77 -5.48 -8.80
C GLU A 45 21.59 -6.75 -9.08
N ARG A 46 22.80 -6.62 -9.64
CA ARG A 46 23.72 -7.76 -9.83
C ARG A 46 24.21 -8.36 -8.51
N LYS A 47 24.13 -7.65 -7.38
CA LYS A 47 24.46 -8.14 -6.04
C LYS A 47 23.22 -8.77 -5.40
N LYS A 48 22.97 -10.03 -5.75
CA LYS A 48 21.68 -10.73 -5.61
C LYS A 48 21.17 -11.08 -4.20
N ASN A 49 21.77 -10.59 -3.10
CA ASN A 49 21.40 -10.98 -1.73
C ASN A 49 21.76 -9.87 -0.72
N VAL A 50 20.95 -8.81 -0.62
CA VAL A 50 21.17 -7.75 0.38
C VAL A 50 19.89 -7.49 1.17
N ASN A 51 20.00 -7.48 2.51
CA ASN A 51 18.91 -7.20 3.44
C ASN A 51 18.44 -5.74 3.31
N ALA A 52 17.14 -5.49 3.48
CA ALA A 52 16.51 -4.17 3.31
C ALA A 52 17.15 -3.06 4.16
N THR A 53 17.62 -3.37 5.37
CA THR A 53 18.28 -2.40 6.27
C THR A 53 19.62 -1.92 5.73
N ILE A 54 20.40 -2.80 5.09
CA ILE A 54 21.69 -2.45 4.46
C ILE A 54 21.45 -1.55 3.24
N ILE A 55 20.37 -1.79 2.52
CA ILE A 55 19.98 -1.01 1.34
C ILE A 55 19.62 0.42 1.75
N GLU A 56 18.89 0.62 2.84
CA GLU A 56 18.55 1.95 3.35
C GLU A 56 19.81 2.76 3.70
N GLU A 57 20.79 2.13 4.35
CA GLU A 57 22.07 2.79 4.69
C GLU A 57 22.89 3.14 3.44
N GLU A 58 22.94 2.27 2.43
CA GLU A 58 23.65 2.55 1.18
C GLU A 58 22.98 3.65 0.36
N ILE A 59 21.65 3.65 0.27
CA ILE A 59 20.87 4.73 -0.37
C ILE A 59 21.14 6.06 0.34
N GLN A 60 21.17 6.09 1.67
CA GLN A 60 21.49 7.31 2.42
C GLN A 60 22.89 7.83 2.12
N LYS A 61 23.90 6.95 2.02
CA LYS A 61 25.27 7.34 1.64
C LYS A 61 25.32 7.93 0.23
N ILE A 62 24.60 7.35 -0.72
CA ILE A 62 24.50 7.86 -2.09
C ILE A 62 23.87 9.26 -2.07
N ILE A 63 22.73 9.43 -1.40
CA ILE A 63 22.05 10.74 -1.30
C ILE A 63 22.96 11.79 -0.67
N GLN A 64 23.66 11.47 0.43
CA GLN A 64 24.59 12.40 1.08
C GLN A 64 25.75 12.80 0.17
N GLN A 65 26.32 11.85 -0.58
CA GLN A 65 27.37 12.13 -1.55
C GLN A 65 26.87 13.07 -2.65
N TRP A 66 25.62 12.91 -3.09
CA TRP A 66 25.03 13.75 -4.13
C TRP A 66 24.72 15.16 -3.65
N ILE A 67 24.23 15.32 -2.43
CA ILE A 67 24.04 16.64 -1.78
C ILE A 67 25.39 17.39 -1.75
N ARG A 68 26.46 16.69 -1.40
CA ARG A 68 27.81 17.25 -1.35
C ARG A 68 28.34 17.66 -2.74
N THR A 69 28.13 16.82 -3.76
CA THR A 69 28.61 17.09 -5.13
C THR A 69 27.81 18.20 -5.82
N LEU A 70 26.50 18.24 -5.65
CA LEU A 70 25.61 19.20 -6.33
C LEU A 70 25.52 20.56 -5.61
N LYS A 71 26.17 20.72 -4.43
CA LYS A 71 26.13 21.94 -3.60
C LYS A 71 24.71 22.47 -3.35
N ILE A 72 23.73 21.58 -3.28
CA ILE A 72 22.33 21.95 -3.05
C ILE A 72 22.23 22.46 -1.60
N LYS A 73 21.85 23.72 -1.40
CA LYS A 73 21.47 24.23 -0.08
C LYS A 73 20.02 23.82 0.20
N LEU A 74 19.80 22.67 0.85
CA LEU A 74 18.46 22.18 1.23
C LEU A 74 17.80 22.97 2.39
N GLY A 75 18.35 24.11 2.80
CA GLY A 75 17.94 24.86 3.98
C GLY A 75 16.64 25.67 3.88
N TRP A 76 15.89 25.61 2.76
CA TRP A 76 14.67 26.41 2.56
C TRP A 76 13.40 25.76 3.14
N ILE A 77 13.42 24.45 3.41
CA ILE A 77 12.34 23.71 4.07
C ILE A 77 12.99 22.84 5.15
N GLN A 78 12.62 23.08 6.41
CA GLN A 78 13.03 22.23 7.54
C GLN A 78 12.63 20.78 7.22
N ASP A 79 13.55 19.84 7.38
CA ASP A 79 13.35 18.40 7.07
C ASP A 79 13.17 18.03 5.58
N PHE A 80 13.48 18.91 4.62
CA PHE A 80 13.40 18.57 3.19
C PHE A 80 14.29 17.38 2.81
N ASP A 81 15.49 17.29 3.39
CA ASP A 81 16.39 16.13 3.25
C ASP A 81 15.70 14.83 3.64
N LYS A 82 14.93 14.83 4.74
CA LYS A 82 14.20 13.64 5.22
C LYS A 82 13.06 13.28 4.27
N LEU A 83 12.38 14.26 3.69
CA LEU A 83 11.30 14.03 2.72
C LEU A 83 11.84 13.38 1.44
N ILE A 84 12.98 13.88 0.93
CA ILE A 84 13.66 13.30 -0.23
C ILE A 84 14.09 11.88 0.06
N ILE A 85 14.77 11.64 1.19
CA ILE A 85 15.18 10.29 1.60
C ILE A 85 13.97 9.36 1.66
N LYS A 86 12.88 9.76 2.33
CA LYS A 86 11.66 8.94 2.43
C LYS A 86 11.08 8.60 1.05
N TYR A 87 10.97 9.60 0.18
CA TYR A 87 10.40 9.41 -1.15
C TYR A 87 11.27 8.49 -2.02
N VAL A 88 12.57 8.77 -2.06
CA VAL A 88 13.58 8.01 -2.80
C VAL A 88 13.62 6.58 -2.28
N THR A 89 13.73 6.36 -0.97
CA THR A 89 13.72 5.02 -0.37
C THR A 89 12.43 4.26 -0.67
N ASN A 90 11.26 4.90 -0.56
CA ASN A 90 9.99 4.24 -0.89
C ASN A 90 9.91 3.82 -2.36
N TYR A 91 10.36 4.70 -3.27
CA TYR A 91 10.39 4.40 -4.70
C TYR A 91 11.37 3.25 -5.00
N PHE A 92 12.57 3.30 -4.45
CA PHE A 92 13.56 2.24 -4.64
C PHE A 92 13.12 0.92 -4.04
N MET A 93 12.57 0.93 -2.83
CA MET A 93 12.00 -0.26 -2.20
C MET A 93 10.90 -0.88 -3.06
N PHE A 94 10.03 -0.06 -3.67
CA PHE A 94 8.97 -0.54 -4.56
C PHE A 94 9.54 -1.17 -5.85
N GLU A 95 10.53 -0.56 -6.49
CA GLU A 95 11.17 -1.11 -7.69
C GLU A 95 11.95 -2.40 -7.37
N ILE A 96 12.66 -2.45 -6.24
CA ILE A 96 13.33 -3.68 -5.74
C ILE A 96 12.29 -4.76 -5.48
N PHE A 97 11.19 -4.44 -4.80
CA PHE A 97 10.11 -5.39 -4.56
C PHE A 97 9.57 -5.93 -5.88
N ARG A 98 9.34 -5.06 -6.86
CA ARG A 98 8.83 -5.46 -8.18
C ARG A 98 9.80 -6.37 -8.93
N SER A 99 11.10 -6.03 -8.96
CA SER A 99 12.11 -6.80 -9.70
C SER A 99 12.49 -8.12 -9.03
N SER A 100 12.38 -8.19 -7.70
CA SER A 100 12.65 -9.39 -6.90
C SER A 100 11.40 -10.21 -6.57
N SER A 101 10.19 -9.71 -6.87
CA SER A 101 8.95 -10.39 -6.54
C SER A 101 8.90 -11.78 -7.17
N LYS A 102 8.78 -12.78 -6.31
CA LYS A 102 8.51 -14.16 -6.70
C LYS A 102 7.17 -14.55 -6.10
N LEU A 103 6.38 -15.30 -6.85
CA LEU A 103 5.16 -15.90 -6.33
C LEU A 103 5.55 -16.83 -5.17
N LEU A 104 5.16 -16.47 -3.95
CA LEU A 104 5.45 -17.26 -2.75
C LEU A 104 4.42 -18.37 -2.57
N ASN A 105 3.13 -18.02 -2.66
CA ASN A 105 2.06 -19.00 -2.55
C ASN A 105 0.82 -18.62 -3.36
N THR A 106 -0.01 -19.61 -3.66
CA THR A 106 -1.29 -19.45 -4.37
C THR A 106 -2.42 -19.98 -3.51
N LEU A 107 -3.33 -19.09 -3.10
CA LEU A 107 -4.53 -19.43 -2.35
C LEU A 107 -5.66 -19.77 -3.33
N THR A 108 -5.94 -21.05 -3.52
CA THR A 108 -6.98 -21.53 -4.43
C THR A 108 -8.24 -21.90 -3.67
N GLY A 109 -9.41 -21.43 -4.13
CA GLY A 109 -10.68 -21.91 -3.61
C GLY A 109 -11.90 -21.15 -4.11
N HIS A 110 -11.79 -19.84 -4.35
CA HIS A 110 -12.85 -19.08 -5.00
C HIS A 110 -13.12 -19.60 -6.41
N THR A 111 -14.39 -19.70 -6.79
CA THR A 111 -14.82 -20.25 -8.10
C THR A 111 -15.00 -19.17 -9.16
N ARG A 112 -14.97 -17.89 -8.75
CA ARG A 112 -15.11 -16.72 -9.61
C ARG A 112 -14.14 -15.62 -9.17
N CYS A 113 -14.18 -14.48 -9.87
CA CYS A 113 -13.29 -13.35 -9.62
C CYS A 113 -13.35 -12.86 -8.17
N VAL A 114 -12.18 -12.67 -7.57
CA VAL A 114 -12.00 -12.01 -6.27
C VAL A 114 -11.99 -10.50 -6.51
N TRP A 115 -12.90 -9.77 -5.87
CA TRP A 115 -13.06 -8.33 -6.03
C TRP A 115 -12.39 -7.52 -4.92
N SER A 116 -12.22 -8.13 -3.76
CA SER A 116 -11.64 -7.46 -2.60
C SER A 116 -10.83 -8.43 -1.76
N ILE A 117 -9.72 -7.91 -1.24
CA ILE A 117 -8.87 -8.57 -0.27
C ILE A 117 -8.53 -7.60 0.85
N ASP A 118 -8.30 -8.13 2.04
CA ASP A 118 -7.73 -7.39 3.15
C ASP A 118 -6.75 -8.27 3.94
N TYR A 119 -5.81 -7.62 4.62
CA TYR A 119 -4.79 -8.28 5.42
C TYR A 119 -4.88 -7.80 6.86
N SER A 120 -4.75 -8.73 7.79
CA SER A 120 -4.57 -8.40 9.20
C SER A 120 -3.61 -9.36 9.88
N ALA A 121 -2.88 -8.84 10.87
CA ALA A 121 -2.07 -9.64 11.77
C ALA A 121 -2.66 -9.53 13.18
N PHE A 122 -3.11 -10.65 13.74
CA PHE A 122 -3.69 -10.74 15.08
C PHE A 122 -2.96 -11.81 15.87
N ASP A 123 -2.59 -11.54 17.12
CA ASP A 123 -1.95 -12.51 18.02
C ASP A 123 -0.72 -13.23 17.41
N ASN A 124 0.11 -12.51 16.64
CA ASN A 124 1.24 -13.03 15.85
C ASN A 124 0.89 -13.90 14.63
N ASN A 125 -0.39 -14.17 14.38
CA ASN A 125 -0.83 -14.89 13.18
C ASN A 125 -1.22 -13.90 12.08
N GLN A 126 -0.98 -14.30 10.83
CA GLN A 126 -1.24 -13.48 9.64
C GLN A 126 -2.41 -14.04 8.85
N PHE A 127 -3.41 -13.19 8.62
CA PHE A 127 -4.65 -13.57 7.97
C PHE A 127 -4.91 -12.70 6.74
N ILE A 128 -5.46 -13.33 5.71
CA ILE A 128 -6.07 -12.64 4.57
C ILE A 128 -7.55 -12.96 4.57
N CYS A 129 -8.39 -11.98 4.28
CA CYS A 129 -9.76 -12.24 3.88
C CYS A 129 -10.00 -11.81 2.44
N SER A 130 -10.93 -12.49 1.76
CA SER A 130 -11.26 -12.23 0.35
C SER A 130 -12.76 -12.31 0.10
N GLY A 131 -13.28 -11.38 -0.70
CA GLY A 131 -14.66 -11.34 -1.18
C GLY A 131 -14.72 -11.55 -2.69
N SER A 132 -15.68 -12.36 -3.15
CA SER A 132 -15.73 -12.83 -4.54
C SER A 132 -17.12 -12.74 -5.18
N SER A 133 -17.13 -12.82 -6.52
CA SER A 133 -18.30 -13.00 -7.36
C SER A 133 -18.98 -14.36 -7.23
N ASP A 134 -18.39 -15.29 -6.48
CA ASP A 134 -19.02 -16.55 -6.07
C ASP A 134 -19.94 -16.40 -4.85
N ASN A 135 -20.16 -15.15 -4.40
CA ASN A 135 -20.99 -14.77 -3.27
C ASN A 135 -20.46 -15.25 -1.91
N THR A 136 -19.18 -15.64 -1.83
CA THR A 136 -18.54 -16.08 -0.59
C THR A 136 -17.51 -15.08 -0.09
N VAL A 137 -17.33 -15.09 1.23
CA VAL A 137 -16.21 -14.44 1.90
C VAL A 137 -15.33 -15.54 2.48
N ARG A 138 -14.03 -15.53 2.19
CA ARG A 138 -13.10 -16.55 2.70
C ARG A 138 -12.03 -15.92 3.56
N VAL A 139 -11.53 -16.71 4.51
CA VAL A 139 -10.42 -16.35 5.40
C VAL A 139 -9.31 -17.37 5.23
N TRP A 140 -8.09 -16.87 5.13
CA TRP A 140 -6.91 -17.65 4.82
C TRP A 140 -5.85 -17.40 5.88
N ASP A 141 -5.22 -18.48 6.33
CA ASP A 141 -3.99 -18.44 7.11
C ASP A 141 -2.81 -18.31 6.14
N ILE A 142 -1.99 -17.27 6.27
CA ILE A 142 -0.83 -17.10 5.39
C ILE A 142 0.27 -18.10 5.73
N GLU A 143 0.50 -18.40 7.00
CA GLU A 143 1.62 -19.25 7.44
C GLU A 143 1.44 -20.68 6.94
N ASN A 144 0.24 -21.19 7.12
CA ASN A 144 -0.13 -22.53 6.66
C ASN A 144 -0.66 -22.55 5.23
N SER A 145 -0.92 -21.37 4.65
CA SER A 145 -1.50 -21.19 3.30
C SER A 145 -2.77 -22.01 3.06
N ASN A 146 -3.53 -22.18 4.14
CA ASN A 146 -4.77 -22.94 4.16
C ASN A 146 -5.95 -21.99 4.30
N GLN A 147 -7.09 -22.40 3.73
CA GLN A 147 -8.35 -21.76 4.04
C GLN A 147 -8.76 -22.12 5.46
N ILE A 148 -9.04 -21.10 6.27
CA ILE A 148 -9.56 -21.28 7.63
C ILE A 148 -11.08 -21.41 7.56
N GLU A 149 -11.74 -20.45 6.89
CA GLU A 149 -13.19 -20.39 6.84
C GLU A 149 -13.74 -19.89 5.51
N SER A 150 -15.00 -20.23 5.24
CA SER A 150 -15.77 -19.76 4.09
C SER A 150 -17.20 -19.43 4.48
N PHE A 151 -17.53 -18.14 4.50
CA PHE A 151 -18.85 -17.64 4.81
C PHE A 151 -19.75 -17.64 3.59
N HIS A 152 -20.86 -18.35 3.73
CA HIS A 152 -21.99 -18.33 2.82
C HIS A 152 -23.11 -17.49 3.44
N GLY A 153 -23.67 -16.55 2.67
CA GLY A 153 -24.81 -15.77 3.14
C GLY A 153 -25.16 -14.58 2.26
N HIS A 154 -24.18 -14.02 1.55
CA HIS A 154 -24.47 -13.05 0.51
C HIS A 154 -25.21 -13.72 -0.66
N SER A 155 -26.24 -13.06 -1.18
CA SER A 155 -27.02 -13.57 -2.33
C SER A 155 -26.47 -13.07 -3.67
N SER A 156 -25.45 -12.22 -3.63
CA SER A 156 -24.81 -11.65 -4.82
C SER A 156 -23.33 -11.34 -4.58
N THR A 157 -22.66 -10.79 -5.58
CA THR A 157 -21.21 -10.55 -5.59
C THR A 157 -20.78 -9.71 -4.40
N VAL A 158 -19.78 -10.21 -3.68
CA VAL A 158 -19.13 -9.47 -2.58
C VAL A 158 -18.11 -8.52 -3.18
N PHE A 159 -18.30 -7.22 -2.98
CA PHE A 159 -17.43 -6.19 -3.54
C PHE A 159 -16.38 -5.70 -2.56
N CYS A 160 -16.63 -5.82 -1.27
CA CYS A 160 -15.69 -5.39 -0.25
C CYS A 160 -15.68 -6.35 0.92
N VAL A 161 -14.47 -6.59 1.41
CA VAL A 161 -14.20 -7.31 2.64
C VAL A 161 -13.14 -6.53 3.44
N LYS A 162 -13.32 -6.42 4.76
CA LYS A 162 -12.38 -5.76 5.67
C LYS A 162 -12.32 -6.45 7.01
N PHE A 163 -11.14 -6.52 7.61
CA PHE A 163 -11.02 -6.85 9.02
C PHE A 163 -11.44 -5.65 9.88
N SER A 164 -12.18 -5.91 10.95
CA SER A 164 -12.61 -4.89 11.90
C SER A 164 -11.67 -4.84 13.10
N PRO A 165 -10.71 -3.90 13.16
CA PRO A 165 -9.82 -3.76 14.31
C PRO A 165 -10.58 -3.38 15.59
N TYR A 166 -11.70 -2.66 15.46
CA TYR A 166 -12.54 -2.27 16.59
C TYR A 166 -12.98 -3.48 17.42
N HIS A 167 -13.55 -4.50 16.77
CA HIS A 167 -14.05 -5.69 17.46
C HIS A 167 -12.91 -6.52 18.08
N TYR A 168 -11.72 -6.48 17.47
CA TYR A 168 -10.54 -7.13 18.02
C TYR A 168 -10.05 -6.42 19.29
N TYR A 169 -9.85 -5.11 19.26
CA TYR A 169 -9.30 -4.38 20.42
C TYR A 169 -10.30 -4.18 21.57
N ASN A 170 -11.61 -4.09 21.28
CA ASN A 170 -12.61 -3.85 22.32
C ASN A 170 -13.24 -5.13 22.89
N ASN A 171 -13.37 -6.18 22.06
CA ASN A 171 -14.10 -7.40 22.43
C ASN A 171 -13.27 -8.67 22.25
N CYS A 172 -11.99 -8.56 21.84
CA CYS A 172 -11.14 -9.70 21.50
C CYS A 172 -11.77 -10.63 20.43
N LEU A 173 -12.60 -10.06 19.55
CA LEU A 173 -13.27 -10.80 18.47
C LEU A 173 -12.58 -10.57 17.14
N ASN A 174 -12.43 -11.65 16.38
CA ASN A 174 -11.79 -11.62 15.07
C ASN A 174 -12.88 -11.48 14.01
N VAL A 175 -13.23 -10.22 13.71
CA VAL A 175 -14.42 -9.89 12.92
C VAL A 175 -14.03 -9.39 11.54
N ILE A 176 -14.76 -9.87 10.54
CA ILE A 176 -14.69 -9.41 9.16
C ILE A 176 -16.01 -8.76 8.77
N CYS A 177 -15.93 -7.59 8.17
CA CYS A 177 -17.04 -6.87 7.59
C CYS A 177 -17.05 -7.12 6.08
N SER A 178 -18.21 -7.47 5.51
CA SER A 178 -18.35 -7.63 4.07
C SER A 178 -19.57 -6.90 3.54
N SER A 179 -19.43 -6.34 2.33
CA SER A 179 -20.53 -5.74 1.58
C SER A 179 -20.67 -6.38 0.21
N ALA A 180 -21.91 -6.49 -0.25
CA ALA A 180 -22.24 -7.12 -1.52
C ALA A 180 -23.31 -6.35 -2.31
N TYR A 181 -23.47 -6.76 -3.57
CA TYR A 181 -24.53 -6.22 -4.44
C TYR A 181 -25.95 -6.49 -3.93
N ASP A 182 -26.11 -7.43 -3.00
CA ASP A 182 -27.38 -7.72 -2.32
C ASP A 182 -27.84 -6.60 -1.36
N LYS A 183 -27.08 -5.50 -1.28
CA LYS A 183 -27.32 -4.32 -0.43
C LYS A 183 -27.24 -4.65 1.06
N THR A 184 -26.60 -5.76 1.40
CA THR A 184 -26.35 -6.13 2.79
C THR A 184 -24.90 -5.90 3.19
N ILE A 185 -24.72 -5.54 4.46
CA ILE A 185 -23.43 -5.55 5.13
C ILE A 185 -23.51 -6.61 6.24
N ARG A 186 -22.53 -7.51 6.26
CA ARG A 186 -22.47 -8.64 7.20
C ARG A 186 -21.19 -8.59 8.00
N PHE A 187 -21.30 -8.95 9.28
CA PHE A 187 -20.19 -9.08 10.21
C PHE A 187 -20.02 -10.55 10.55
N TRP A 188 -18.81 -11.08 10.33
CA TRP A 188 -18.47 -12.49 10.50
C TRP A 188 -17.40 -12.64 11.57
N ASP A 189 -17.69 -13.41 12.61
CA ASP A 189 -16.70 -13.85 13.59
C ASP A 189 -16.12 -15.19 13.13
N PHE A 190 -14.90 -15.15 12.60
CA PHE A 190 -14.31 -16.32 11.94
C PHE A 190 -13.61 -17.29 12.87
N LYS A 191 -13.41 -16.93 14.15
CA LYS A 191 -12.92 -17.90 15.14
C LYS A 191 -14.06 -18.77 15.69
N HIS A 192 -15.28 -18.25 15.70
CA HIS A 192 -16.46 -18.95 16.26
C HIS A 192 -17.51 -19.31 15.20
N ASP A 193 -17.16 -19.19 13.92
CA ASP A 193 -18.02 -19.46 12.76
C ASP A 193 -19.47 -18.95 12.93
N ARG A 194 -19.62 -17.64 13.16
CA ARG A 194 -20.94 -17.03 13.34
C ARG A 194 -21.06 -15.67 12.68
N GLN A 195 -22.25 -15.38 12.18
CA GLN A 195 -22.62 -14.03 11.77
C GLN A 195 -23.05 -13.22 12.98
N LEU A 196 -22.38 -12.11 13.26
CA LEU A 196 -22.66 -11.23 14.41
C LEU A 196 -23.78 -10.25 14.14
N LYS A 197 -23.74 -9.58 12.98
CA LYS A 197 -24.66 -8.51 12.60
C LYS A 197 -24.97 -8.54 11.11
N LEU A 198 -26.19 -8.15 10.78
CA LEU A 198 -26.69 -7.97 9.41
C LEU A 198 -27.32 -6.58 9.31
N PHE A 199 -26.83 -5.78 8.36
CA PHE A 199 -27.46 -4.53 7.97
C PHE A 199 -28.03 -4.68 6.57
N ASN A 200 -29.33 -4.45 6.40
CA ASN A 200 -30.08 -4.64 5.15
C ASN A 200 -30.92 -3.41 4.75
N ASN A 201 -30.74 -2.29 5.44
CA ASN A 201 -31.51 -1.06 5.21
C ASN A 201 -30.94 -0.18 4.08
N HIS A 202 -29.87 -0.62 3.41
CA HIS A 202 -29.24 0.15 2.34
C HIS A 202 -30.07 0.05 1.05
N THR A 203 -30.42 1.20 0.47
CA THR A 203 -31.23 1.26 -0.76
C THR A 203 -30.39 1.06 -2.03
N GLN A 204 -29.07 1.25 -1.93
CA GLN A 204 -28.08 1.07 -3.00
C GLN A 204 -26.96 0.10 -2.58
N TRP A 205 -26.16 -0.34 -3.55
CA TRP A 205 -24.98 -1.18 -3.31
C TRP A 205 -23.95 -0.39 -2.49
N THR A 206 -23.40 -1.02 -1.46
CA THR A 206 -22.57 -0.36 -0.45
C THR A 206 -21.10 -0.38 -0.86
N SER A 207 -20.49 0.79 -0.75
CA SER A 207 -19.10 1.03 -1.15
C SER A 207 -18.12 0.67 -0.02
N VAL A 208 -16.82 0.58 -0.34
CA VAL A 208 -15.74 0.38 0.64
C VAL A 208 -15.79 1.44 1.76
N VAL A 209 -16.21 2.67 1.44
CA VAL A 209 -16.31 3.78 2.39
C VAL A 209 -17.37 3.50 3.45
N ASP A 210 -18.48 2.86 3.08
CA ASP A 210 -19.57 2.56 4.02
C ASP A 210 -19.10 1.58 5.12
N ILE A 211 -18.22 0.63 4.78
CA ILE A 211 -17.66 -0.30 5.77
C ILE A 211 -16.70 0.40 6.72
N TYR A 212 -15.80 1.26 6.22
CA TYR A 212 -14.89 2.03 7.08
C TYR A 212 -15.62 2.97 8.02
N VAL A 213 -16.69 3.62 7.53
CA VAL A 213 -17.51 4.50 8.36
C VAL A 213 -18.24 3.68 9.42
N LEU A 214 -18.76 2.49 9.09
CA LEU A 214 -19.41 1.62 10.08
C LEU A 214 -18.44 1.11 11.14
N ASP A 215 -17.20 0.77 10.79
CA ASP A 215 -16.18 0.38 11.78
C ASP A 215 -15.76 1.53 12.72
N LEU A 216 -15.98 2.80 12.34
CA LEU A 216 -15.68 3.98 13.16
C LEU A 216 -16.88 4.48 13.98
N VAL A 217 -18.11 4.10 13.61
CA VAL A 217 -19.36 4.60 14.22
C VAL A 217 -19.96 3.61 15.24
N ILE A 218 -19.54 2.35 15.20
CA ILE A 218 -19.83 1.34 16.24
C ILE A 218 -18.88 1.54 17.42
#